data_AF-A0A922ACP3-F1
#
_entry.id   AF-A0A922ACP3-F1
#
_cell.length_a   1.000
_cell.length_b   1.000
_cell.length_c   1.000
_cell.angle_alpha   90.00
_cell.angle_beta   90.00
_cell.angle_gamma   90.00
#
_symmetry.space_group_name_H-M   'P 1'
#
loop_
_entity.id
_entity.type
_entity.pdbx_description
1 polymer ?
#
loop_
_entity_poly.entity_id
_entity_poly.type
_entity_poly.pdbx_seq_one_letter_code
_entity_poly.pdbx_strand_id
1 'polypeptide(L)'
;MASIGRYYDSHGNPTKYLKGVEVKAARGAQLLEKQKIEEAKQLSCNSRWSQDSGGEVWCDVGVPRLVQRPLEIALTGKMSKRCVCFKEDQLDQPGLEVYDGCDFLATTCRV
;
A
#
# COMPACT_ATOMS: atom_id res chain seq x y z
N MET A 1 -20.04 -44.15 3.11
CA MET A 1 -20.36 -42.99 3.98
C MET A 1 -19.89 -41.74 3.27
N ALA A 2 -20.79 -40.82 2.92
CA ALA A 2 -20.40 -39.56 2.31
C ALA A 2 -19.77 -38.66 3.38
N SER A 3 -18.52 -38.24 3.18
CA SER A 3 -17.79 -37.38 4.11
C SER A 3 -18.46 -36.01 4.17
N ILE A 4 -18.85 -35.55 5.36
CA ILE A 4 -19.37 -34.19 5.58
C ILE A 4 -18.18 -33.22 5.48
N GLY A 5 -18.19 -32.34 4.48
CA GLY A 5 -17.18 -31.30 4.32
C GLY A 5 -17.43 -30.11 5.27
N ARG A 6 -16.36 -29.37 5.60
CA ARG A 6 -16.48 -28.14 6.41
C ARG A 6 -17.31 -27.07 5.71
N TYR A 7 -17.22 -26.99 4.38
CA TYR A 7 -17.83 -25.95 3.57
C TYR A 7 -19.09 -26.41 2.84
N TYR A 8 -19.12 -27.68 2.41
CA TYR A 8 -20.27 -28.30 1.75
C TYR A 8 -20.68 -29.56 2.51
N ASP A 9 -21.99 -29.77 2.65
CA ASP A 9 -22.53 -30.97 3.26
C ASP A 9 -22.49 -32.19 2.31
N SER A 10 -23.00 -33.34 2.75
CA SER A 10 -23.02 -34.58 1.97
C SER A 10 -23.87 -34.52 0.69
N HIS A 11 -24.73 -33.52 0.54
CA HIS A 11 -25.57 -33.28 -0.62
C HIS A 11 -25.01 -32.18 -1.53
N GLY A 12 -23.84 -31.62 -1.19
CA GLY A 12 -23.22 -30.51 -1.91
C GLY A 12 -23.81 -29.14 -1.57
N ASN A 13 -24.65 -29.02 -0.53
CA ASN A 13 -25.21 -27.72 -0.14
C ASN A 13 -24.19 -26.91 0.67
N PRO A 14 -24.16 -25.58 0.50
CA PRO A 14 -23.26 -24.69 1.24
C PRO A 14 -23.64 -24.61 2.73
N THR A 15 -22.66 -24.83 3.60
CA THR A 15 -22.81 -24.71 5.05
C THR A 15 -22.70 -23.24 5.51
N LYS A 16 -23.05 -22.98 6.79
CA LYS A 16 -22.81 -21.68 7.43
C LYS A 16 -21.34 -21.24 7.42
N TYR A 17 -20.40 -22.19 7.39
CA TYR A 17 -18.97 -21.88 7.35
C TYR A 17 -18.55 -21.33 6.00
N LEU A 18 -19.08 -21.87 4.90
CA LEU A 18 -18.81 -21.34 3.56
C LEU A 18 -19.34 -19.91 3.45
N LYS A 19 -20.61 -19.69 3.82
CA LYS A 19 -21.21 -18.34 3.83
C LYS A 19 -20.37 -17.36 4.65
N GLY A 20 -19.88 -17.78 5.81
CA GLY A 20 -19.00 -16.96 6.66
C GLY A 20 -17.66 -16.61 6.00
N VAL A 21 -17.05 -17.53 5.25
CA VAL A 21 -15.82 -17.27 4.49
C VAL A 21 -16.09 -16.36 3.29
N GLU A 22 -17.17 -16.58 2.55
CA GLU A 22 -17.56 -15.75 1.40
C GLU A 22 -17.84 -14.31 1.81
N VAL A 23 -18.55 -14.09 2.93
CA VAL A 23 -18.79 -12.73 3.46
C VAL A 23 -17.47 -12.03 3.81
N LYS A 24 -16.51 -12.75 4.41
CA LYS A 24 -15.19 -12.20 4.72
C LYS A 24 -14.39 -11.89 3.45
N ALA A 25 -14.43 -12.78 2.45
CA ALA A 25 -13.76 -12.60 1.17
C ALA A 25 -14.33 -11.38 0.42
N ALA A 26 -15.65 -11.24 0.36
CA ALA A 26 -16.32 -10.10 -0.26
C ALA A 26 -15.96 -8.78 0.43
N ARG A 27 -15.93 -8.76 1.77
CA ARG A 27 -15.48 -7.60 2.54
C ARG A 27 -14.01 -7.26 2.25
N GLY A 28 -13.14 -8.27 2.16
CA GLY A 28 -11.73 -8.09 1.81
C GLY A 28 -11.57 -7.44 0.44
N ALA A 29 -12.28 -7.94 -0.58
CA ALA A 29 -12.25 -7.37 -1.92
C ALA A 29 -12.73 -5.89 -1.95
N GLN A 30 -13.78 -5.56 -1.19
CA GLN A 30 -14.26 -4.18 -1.07
C GLN A 30 -13.22 -3.25 -0.42
N LEU A 31 -12.53 -3.72 0.62
CA LEU A 31 -11.49 -2.93 1.29
C LEU A 31 -10.27 -2.73 0.39
N LEU A 32 -9.88 -3.77 -0.36
CA LEU A 32 -8.78 -3.72 -1.31
C LEU A 32 -9.03 -2.66 -2.41
N GLU A 33 -10.25 -2.61 -2.95
CA GLU A 33 -10.59 -1.64 -3.98
C GLU A 33 -10.60 -0.20 -3.44
N LYS A 34 -11.16 0.02 -2.24
CA LYS A 34 -11.09 1.33 -1.57
C LYS A 34 -9.65 1.78 -1.38
N GLN A 35 -8.79 0.87 -0.93
CA GLN A 35 -7.41 1.16 -0.68
C GLN A 35 -6.64 1.50 -1.97
N LYS A 36 -6.89 0.75 -3.05
CA LYS A 36 -6.34 1.05 -4.38
C LYS A 36 -6.70 2.45 -4.85
N ILE A 37 -7.95 2.88 -4.63
CA ILE A 37 -8.42 4.23 -4.97
C ILE A 37 -7.71 5.30 -4.14
N GLU A 38 -7.58 5.12 -2.82
CA GLU A 38 -6.87 6.09 -1.96
C GLU A 38 -5.38 6.18 -2.30
N GLU A 39 -4.70 5.06 -2.52
CA GLU A 39 -3.30 5.05 -2.95
C GLU A 39 -3.13 5.73 -4.32
N ALA A 40 -4.08 5.58 -5.25
CA ALA A 40 -4.02 6.23 -6.56
C ALA A 40 -4.15 7.77 -6.51
N LYS A 41 -4.74 8.33 -5.45
CA LYS A 41 -4.83 9.80 -5.27
C LYS A 41 -3.50 10.44 -4.87
N GLN A 42 -2.56 9.65 -4.34
CA GLN A 42 -1.28 10.16 -3.86
C GLN A 42 -0.34 10.46 -5.03
N LEU A 43 0.19 11.68 -5.06
CA LEU A 43 1.15 12.12 -6.08
C LEU A 43 2.49 11.41 -5.86
N SER A 44 2.93 10.62 -6.82
CA SER A 44 4.25 9.96 -6.75
C SER A 44 5.37 10.97 -6.98
N CYS A 45 6.52 10.76 -6.33
CA CYS A 45 7.70 11.59 -6.57
C CYS A 45 8.28 11.35 -7.96
N ASN A 46 8.93 12.37 -8.50
CA ASN A 46 9.85 12.19 -9.62
C ASN A 46 11.13 11.49 -9.13
N SER A 47 11.83 10.81 -10.03
CA SER A 47 13.10 10.17 -9.72
C SER A 47 14.03 10.13 -10.92
N ARG A 48 15.33 10.21 -10.68
CA ARG A 48 16.37 9.99 -11.69
C ARG A 48 17.52 9.20 -11.09
N TRP A 49 18.25 8.51 -11.94
CA TRP A 49 19.48 7.83 -11.58
C TRP A 49 20.53 8.06 -12.65
N SER A 50 21.76 8.32 -12.23
CA SER A 50 22.91 8.32 -13.13
C SER A 50 24.10 7.63 -12.47
N GLN A 51 25.04 7.15 -13.27
CA GLN A 51 26.24 6.49 -12.77
C GLN A 51 27.09 7.42 -11.89
N ASP A 52 27.17 8.71 -12.24
CA ASP A 52 28.04 9.68 -11.55
C ASP A 52 27.40 10.24 -10.29
N SER A 53 26.08 10.45 -10.30
CA SER A 53 25.35 11.12 -9.22
C SER A 53 24.58 10.19 -8.29
N GLY A 54 24.45 8.92 -8.64
CA GLY A 54 23.54 8.00 -7.96
C GLY A 54 22.08 8.34 -8.23
N GLY A 55 21.20 7.88 -7.34
CA GLY A 55 19.77 8.16 -7.44
C GLY A 55 19.36 9.43 -6.69
N GLU A 56 18.33 10.09 -7.20
CA GLU A 56 17.64 11.14 -6.48
C GLU A 56 16.14 11.08 -6.75
N VAL A 57 15.39 11.65 -5.81
CA VAL A 57 13.95 11.81 -5.88
C VAL A 57 13.59 13.26 -5.56
N TRP A 58 12.57 13.79 -6.21
CA TRP A 58 12.11 15.15 -5.95
C TRP A 58 10.61 15.32 -6.16
N CYS A 59 10.10 16.43 -5.66
CA CYS A 59 8.71 16.85 -5.83
C CYS A 59 8.69 18.25 -6.44
N ASP A 60 7.91 18.44 -7.52
CA ASP A 60 7.72 19.77 -8.10
C ASP A 60 6.91 20.69 -7.17
N VAL A 61 6.02 20.08 -6.36
CA VAL A 61 5.24 20.75 -5.32
C VAL A 61 5.30 19.91 -4.04
N GLY A 62 5.80 20.51 -2.96
CA GLY A 62 5.95 19.86 -1.66
C GLY A 62 7.29 19.13 -1.49
N VAL A 63 7.32 18.18 -0.56
CA VAL A 63 8.52 17.43 -0.17
C VAL A 63 8.30 15.92 -0.30
N PRO A 64 9.33 15.14 -0.66
CA PRO A 64 9.22 13.69 -0.79
C PRO A 64 9.15 13.01 0.59
N ARG A 65 8.24 12.06 0.73
CA ARG A 65 8.12 11.15 1.89
C ARG A 65 8.00 9.71 1.46
N LEU A 66 8.67 8.84 2.20
CA LEU A 66 8.49 7.40 2.10
C LEU A 66 7.24 7.00 2.87
N VAL A 67 6.33 6.31 2.19
CA VAL A 67 5.11 5.74 2.77
C VAL A 67 5.04 4.27 2.45
N GLN A 68 4.43 3.48 3.33
CA GLN A 68 4.19 2.06 3.05
C GLN A 68 3.29 1.90 1.82
N ARG A 69 3.39 0.73 1.16
CA ARG A 69 2.49 0.33 0.06
C ARG A 69 1.52 -0.74 0.55
N PRO A 70 0.50 -0.39 1.34
CA PRO A 70 -0.32 -1.41 1.97
C PRO A 70 -1.05 -2.30 0.94
N LEU A 71 -1.29 -1.85 -0.31
CA LEU A 71 -1.92 -2.69 -1.34
C LEU A 71 -1.00 -3.85 -1.74
N GLU A 72 0.29 -3.55 -1.95
CA GLU A 72 1.30 -4.56 -2.24
C GLU A 72 1.52 -5.49 -1.05
N ILE A 73 1.54 -4.94 0.17
CA ILE A 73 1.65 -5.72 1.41
C ILE A 73 0.46 -6.68 1.55
N ALA A 74 -0.77 -6.23 1.29
CA ALA A 74 -1.97 -7.07 1.38
C ALA A 74 -1.95 -8.24 0.37
N LEU A 75 -1.34 -8.04 -0.80
CA LEU A 75 -1.29 -9.06 -1.86
C LEU A 75 -0.09 -10.01 -1.72
N THR A 76 1.05 -9.51 -1.26
CA THR A 76 2.32 -10.25 -1.30
C THR A 76 2.84 -10.64 0.09
N GLY A 77 2.33 -10.01 1.15
CA GLY A 77 2.85 -10.12 2.51
C GLY A 77 4.23 -9.48 2.72
N LYS A 78 4.81 -8.85 1.70
CA LYS A 78 6.14 -8.22 1.78
C LYS A 78 6.01 -6.75 2.11
N MET A 79 6.79 -6.29 3.08
CA MET A 79 6.89 -4.87 3.41
C MET A 79 7.59 -4.13 2.27
N SER A 80 6.91 -3.13 1.70
CA SER A 80 7.47 -2.23 0.70
C SER A 80 7.04 -0.79 0.97
N LYS A 81 7.86 0.15 0.49
CA LYS A 81 7.65 1.59 0.60
C LYS A 81 7.67 2.23 -0.79
N ARG A 82 7.05 3.40 -0.92
CA ARG A 82 7.14 4.26 -2.11
C ARG A 82 7.29 5.72 -1.72
N CYS A 83 7.77 6.52 -2.66
CA CYS A 83 7.84 7.96 -2.52
C CYS A 83 6.51 8.62 -2.92
N VAL A 84 6.02 9.53 -2.08
CA VAL A 84 4.87 10.39 -2.34
C VAL A 84 5.22 11.84 -1.96
N CYS A 85 4.72 12.79 -2.74
CA CYS A 85 4.87 14.22 -2.46
C CYS A 85 3.80 14.71 -1.50
N PHE A 86 4.23 15.37 -0.42
CA PHE A 86 3.36 15.98 0.58
C PHE A 86 3.63 17.47 0.70
N LYS A 87 2.58 18.25 0.94
CA LYS A 87 2.73 19.66 1.31
C LYS A 87 3.17 19.78 2.77
N GLU A 88 3.73 20.93 3.13
CA GLU A 88 4.25 21.17 4.50
C GLU A 88 3.17 21.01 5.59
N ASP A 89 1.94 21.44 5.31
CA ASP A 89 0.78 21.33 6.21
C ASP A 89 0.28 19.88 6.39
N GLN A 90 0.84 18.93 5.63
CA GLN A 90 0.48 17.51 5.67
C GLN A 90 1.55 16.66 6.37
N LEU A 91 2.67 17.24 6.79
CA LEU A 91 3.83 16.49 7.29
C LEU A 91 3.64 15.91 8.71
N ASP A 92 2.63 16.37 9.44
CA ASP A 92 2.28 15.84 10.77
C ASP A 92 1.53 14.50 10.70
N GLN A 93 1.23 14.00 9.50
CA GLN A 93 0.57 12.70 9.34
C GLN A 93 1.48 11.56 9.79
N PRO A 94 0.95 10.54 10.49
CA PRO A 94 1.73 9.39 10.90
C PRO A 94 2.15 8.53 9.71
N GLY A 95 3.28 7.84 9.83
CA GLY A 95 3.76 6.90 8.82
C GLY A 95 4.45 7.56 7.61
N LEU A 96 4.76 8.85 7.70
CA LEU A 96 5.63 9.55 6.77
C LEU A 96 7.08 9.41 7.23
N GLU A 97 7.93 8.86 6.37
CA GLU A 97 9.36 8.71 6.65
C GLU A 97 10.19 9.61 5.73
N VAL A 98 11.27 10.17 6.27
CA VAL A 98 12.24 10.96 5.52
C VAL A 98 13.33 10.03 4.99
N TYR A 99 13.89 10.35 3.82
CA TYR A 99 15.06 9.64 3.31
C TYR A 99 16.26 9.84 4.24
N ASP A 100 17.08 8.80 4.37
CA ASP A 100 18.27 8.85 5.21
C ASP A 100 19.22 9.97 4.75
N GLY A 101 19.69 10.79 5.69
CA GLY A 101 20.53 11.96 5.41
C GLY A 101 19.86 13.11 4.65
N CYS A 102 18.55 13.07 4.40
CA CYS A 102 17.83 14.17 3.75
C CYS A 102 17.28 15.17 4.78
N ASP A 103 17.33 16.47 4.46
CA ASP A 103 16.70 17.50 5.29
C ASP A 103 15.17 17.34 5.30
N PHE A 104 14.54 17.64 6.44
CA PHE A 104 13.10 17.45 6.61
C PHE A 104 12.29 18.24 5.57
N LEU A 105 12.69 19.46 5.21
CA LEU A 105 11.98 20.30 4.24
C LEU A 105 12.62 20.27 2.84
N ALA A 106 13.56 19.36 2.58
CA ALA A 106 14.18 19.27 1.26
C ALA A 106 13.15 18.90 0.19
N THR A 107 13.17 19.60 -0.95
CA THR A 107 12.34 19.26 -2.11
C THR A 107 12.96 18.18 -2.99
N THR A 108 14.25 17.90 -2.80
CA THR A 108 15.04 16.87 -3.49
C THR A 108 15.88 16.09 -2.46
N CYS A 109 15.84 14.76 -2.52
CA CYS A 109 16.62 13.86 -1.68
C CYS A 109 17.48 12.92 -2.54
N ARG A 110 18.70 12.61 -2.08
CA ARG A 110 19.51 11.53 -2.65
C ARG A 110 19.07 10.17 -2.09
N VAL A 111 19.19 9.13 -2.90
CA VAL A 111 18.80 7.74 -2.58
C VAL A 111 19.89 6.73 -2.90
#